data_AF-A0A977NVA0-F1
#
_entry.id   AF-A0A977NVA0-F1
#
_cell.length_a   1.000
_cell.length_b   1.000
_cell.length_c   1.000
_cell.angle_alpha   90.00
_cell.angle_beta   90.00
_cell.angle_gamma   90.00
#
_symmetry.space_group_name_H-M   'P 1'
#
loop_
_entity.id
_entity.type
_entity.pdbx_description
1 polymer ?
#
loop_
_entity_poly.entity_id
_entity_poly.type
_entity_poly.pdbx_seq_one_letter_code
_entity_poly.pdbx_strand_id
1 'polypeptide(L)'
;NKGRCKGAVFVKGKMAKYHFNKSLVLNVFLTVFLYFNYGVDADSNIMKNLSLKFGEAMSICKAELNLPDSINEDFYNFWKPDYELQHRETGCMIHCLSTKLNLIDPEGKLHHGKAKEFAMSHGADEGMAQQLIDIIHNCENSTPQNEDGCLMVLAVAKCFKVEIHKLNWTPSMDMVVGEVLAES
;
A
#
# COMPACT_ATOMS: atom_id res chain seq x y z
N ASN A 1 60.43 -12.00 55.88
CA ASN A 1 59.30 -11.53 55.06
C ASN A 1 59.77 -10.47 54.07
N LYS A 2 59.91 -10.83 52.78
CA LYS A 2 59.75 -9.98 51.57
C LYS A 2 60.34 -10.72 50.37
N GLY A 3 59.46 -11.45 49.68
CA GLY A 3 59.75 -12.12 48.41
C GLY A 3 59.84 -11.12 47.25
N ARG A 4 60.78 -11.40 46.35
CA ARG A 4 61.10 -10.63 45.14
C ARG A 4 60.24 -11.17 43.99
N CYS A 5 59.20 -10.44 43.58
CA CYS A 5 58.43 -10.78 42.38
C CYS A 5 59.26 -10.50 41.12
N LYS A 6 59.48 -11.54 40.31
CA LYS A 6 60.10 -11.46 38.98
C LYS A 6 59.01 -11.32 37.91
N GLY A 7 59.22 -10.38 36.98
CA GLY A 7 58.84 -10.47 35.56
C GLY A 7 57.34 -10.45 35.21
N ALA A 8 56.83 -9.28 34.87
CA ALA A 8 55.64 -9.16 34.03
C ALA A 8 56.03 -9.40 32.56
N VAL A 9 55.54 -10.47 31.95
CA VAL A 9 55.63 -10.71 30.50
C VAL A 9 54.53 -9.90 29.83
N PHE A 10 54.91 -8.86 29.10
CA PHE A 10 53.97 -8.03 28.33
C PHE A 10 53.63 -8.74 27.01
N VAL A 11 52.47 -9.41 26.96
CA VAL A 11 51.93 -9.97 25.72
C VAL A 11 51.38 -8.84 24.87
N LYS A 12 52.13 -8.41 23.84
CA LYS A 12 51.62 -7.52 22.78
C LYS A 12 50.58 -8.28 21.95
N GLY A 13 49.30 -8.13 22.31
CA GLY A 13 48.18 -8.53 21.45
C GLY A 13 48.17 -7.66 20.18
N LYS A 14 48.30 -8.30 19.01
CA LYS A 14 48.14 -7.64 17.72
C LYS A 14 46.67 -7.21 17.57
N MET A 15 46.41 -5.91 17.53
CA MET A 15 45.13 -5.38 17.05
C MET A 15 45.00 -5.74 15.56
N ALA A 16 44.00 -6.53 15.22
CA ALA A 16 43.67 -6.84 13.84
C ALA A 16 43.29 -5.54 13.12
N LYS A 17 44.13 -5.08 12.19
CA LYS A 17 43.76 -4.04 11.23
C LYS A 17 42.73 -4.65 10.29
N TYR A 18 41.46 -4.30 10.46
CA TYR A 18 40.45 -4.51 9.44
C TYR A 18 40.86 -3.69 8.20
N HIS A 19 41.36 -4.37 7.17
CA HIS A 19 41.54 -3.75 5.86
C HIS A 19 40.17 -3.58 5.22
N PHE A 20 39.64 -2.36 5.29
CA PHE A 20 38.40 -1.97 4.63
C PHE A 20 38.62 -2.03 3.11
N ASN A 21 38.24 -3.16 2.49
CA ASN A 21 38.34 -3.33 1.05
C ASN A 21 37.26 -2.45 0.40
N LYS A 22 37.66 -1.28 -0.09
CA LYS A 22 36.77 -0.29 -0.72
C LYS A 22 35.96 -0.90 -1.87
N SER A 23 36.49 -1.89 -2.58
CA SER A 23 35.79 -2.61 -3.66
C SER A 23 34.68 -3.52 -3.11
N LEU A 24 34.93 -4.22 -2.00
CA LEU A 24 33.91 -5.03 -1.32
C LEU A 24 32.75 -4.15 -0.82
N VAL A 25 33.10 -3.02 -0.22
CA VAL A 25 32.12 -2.08 0.33
C VAL A 25 31.28 -1.45 -0.78
N LEU A 26 31.92 -1.03 -1.88
CA LEU A 26 31.22 -0.49 -3.05
C LEU A 26 30.27 -1.52 -3.66
N ASN A 27 30.70 -2.77 -3.79
CA ASN A 27 29.85 -3.84 -4.30
C ASN A 27 28.68 -4.10 -3.36
N VAL A 28 28.89 -4.17 -2.05
CA VAL A 28 27.79 -4.32 -1.07
C VAL A 28 26.80 -3.17 -1.18
N PHE A 29 27.28 -1.92 -1.29
CA PHE A 29 26.41 -0.76 -1.49
C PHE A 29 25.61 -0.83 -2.80
N LEU A 30 26.24 -1.24 -3.90
CA LEU A 30 25.56 -1.41 -5.19
C LEU A 30 24.50 -2.51 -5.13
N THR A 31 24.81 -3.66 -4.52
CA THR A 31 23.84 -4.76 -4.40
C THR A 31 22.65 -4.36 -3.53
N VAL A 32 22.90 -3.67 -2.42
CA VAL A 32 21.86 -3.15 -1.53
C VAL A 32 21.00 -2.10 -2.25
N PHE A 33 21.63 -1.16 -2.95
CA PHE A 33 20.93 -0.12 -3.71
C PHE A 33 20.02 -0.71 -4.79
N LEU A 34 20.51 -1.70 -5.55
CA LEU A 34 19.69 -2.38 -6.55
C LEU A 34 18.48 -3.07 -5.90
N TYR A 35 18.68 -3.80 -4.79
CA TYR A 35 17.60 -4.49 -4.10
C TYR A 35 16.46 -3.55 -3.64
N PHE A 36 16.81 -2.35 -3.16
CA PHE A 36 15.82 -1.35 -2.75
C PHE A 36 14.99 -0.79 -3.91
N ASN A 37 15.56 -0.67 -5.11
CA ASN A 37 14.83 -0.15 -6.27
C ASN A 37 13.87 -1.20 -6.87
N TYR A 38 14.22 -2.50 -6.83
CA TYR A 38 13.34 -3.56 -7.36
C TYR A 38 12.05 -3.76 -6.55
N GLY A 39 12.05 -3.48 -5.24
CA GLY A 39 10.88 -3.69 -4.39
C GLY A 39 9.72 -2.73 -4.70
N VAL A 40 10.03 -1.48 -5.04
CA VAL A 40 9.03 -0.43 -5.30
C VAL A 40 8.13 -0.78 -6.50
N ASP A 41 8.71 -1.40 -7.53
CA ASP A 41 7.96 -1.80 -8.73
C ASP A 41 7.01 -2.98 -8.47
N ALA A 42 7.35 -3.89 -7.56
CA ALA A 42 6.53 -5.06 -7.25
C ALA A 42 5.22 -4.67 -6.53
N ASP A 43 5.31 -3.83 -5.50
CA ASP A 43 4.16 -3.39 -4.70
C ASP A 43 3.20 -2.53 -5.53
N SER A 44 3.74 -1.65 -6.39
CA SER A 44 2.96 -0.86 -7.36
C SER A 44 2.17 -1.76 -8.33
N ASN A 45 2.77 -2.86 -8.80
CA ASN A 45 2.07 -3.83 -9.66
C ASN A 45 0.95 -4.58 -8.91
N ILE A 46 1.15 -4.89 -7.62
CA ILE A 46 0.09 -5.50 -6.80
C ILE A 46 -1.05 -4.49 -6.61
N MET A 47 -0.76 -3.23 -6.31
CA MET A 47 -1.79 -2.20 -6.18
C MET A 47 -2.53 -1.92 -7.50
N LYS A 48 -1.86 -2.04 -8.66
CA LYS A 48 -2.52 -2.05 -9.97
C LYS A 48 -3.54 -3.19 -10.05
N ASN A 49 -3.11 -4.43 -9.78
CA ASN A 49 -3.99 -5.60 -9.85
C ASN A 49 -5.19 -5.47 -8.91
N LEU A 50 -4.95 -5.02 -7.67
CA LEU A 50 -6.02 -4.75 -6.70
C LEU A 50 -6.99 -3.70 -7.22
N SER A 51 -6.50 -2.60 -7.80
CA SER A 51 -7.35 -1.53 -8.34
C SER A 51 -8.24 -2.02 -9.48
N LEU A 52 -7.69 -2.83 -10.38
CA LEU A 52 -8.44 -3.39 -11.51
C LEU A 52 -9.50 -4.38 -11.04
N LYS A 53 -9.13 -5.32 -10.16
CA LYS A 53 -10.05 -6.31 -9.60
C LYS A 53 -11.12 -5.67 -8.72
N PHE A 54 -10.79 -4.60 -8.02
CA PHE A 54 -11.76 -3.81 -7.28
C PHE A 54 -12.78 -3.13 -8.21
N GLY A 55 -12.34 -2.71 -9.40
CA GLY A 55 -13.15 -2.01 -10.39
C GLY A 55 -14.03 -2.89 -11.31
N GLU A 56 -13.89 -4.22 -11.30
CA GLU A 56 -14.60 -5.11 -12.24
C GLU A 56 -16.13 -4.96 -12.20
N ALA A 57 -16.70 -4.64 -11.04
CA ALA A 57 -18.14 -4.45 -10.86
C ALA A 57 -18.61 -3.00 -11.06
N MET A 58 -17.77 -2.09 -11.57
CA MET A 58 -18.12 -0.68 -11.72
C MET A 58 -19.32 -0.44 -12.63
N SER A 59 -19.44 -1.18 -13.74
CA SER A 59 -20.58 -1.06 -14.66
C SER A 59 -21.91 -1.45 -14.00
N ILE A 60 -21.89 -2.52 -13.20
CA ILE A 60 -23.03 -3.00 -12.41
C ILE A 60 -23.43 -1.94 -11.38
N CYS A 61 -22.48 -1.46 -10.59
CA CYS A 61 -22.73 -0.45 -9.56
C CYS A 61 -23.21 0.89 -10.15
N LYS A 62 -22.67 1.30 -11.30
CA LYS A 62 -23.10 2.50 -12.02
C LYS A 62 -24.56 2.41 -12.44
N ALA A 63 -24.97 1.25 -12.97
CA ALA A 63 -26.34 1.01 -13.39
C ALA A 63 -27.31 0.92 -12.20
N GLU A 64 -26.95 0.17 -11.15
CA GLU A 64 -27.78 -0.01 -9.95
C GLU A 64 -28.04 1.30 -9.20
N LEU A 65 -27.02 2.17 -9.13
CA LEU A 65 -27.09 3.44 -8.41
C LEU A 65 -27.43 4.65 -9.31
N ASN A 66 -27.62 4.43 -10.62
CA ASN A 66 -27.87 5.46 -11.62
C ASN A 66 -26.85 6.62 -11.55
N LEU A 67 -25.56 6.29 -11.47
CA LEU A 67 -24.50 7.28 -11.25
C LEU A 67 -24.10 8.01 -12.54
N PRO A 68 -23.81 9.31 -12.48
CA PRO A 68 -23.45 10.10 -13.65
C PRO A 68 -22.05 9.75 -14.17
N ASP A 69 -21.80 9.96 -15.46
CA ASP A 69 -20.47 9.75 -16.06
C ASP A 69 -19.37 10.65 -15.48
N SER A 70 -19.73 11.77 -14.84
CA SER A 70 -18.78 12.70 -14.23
C SER A 70 -17.90 12.06 -13.15
N ILE A 71 -18.39 11.00 -12.49
CA ILE A 71 -17.58 10.29 -11.48
C ILE A 71 -16.39 9.55 -12.10
N ASN A 72 -16.43 9.25 -13.41
CA ASN A 72 -15.36 8.51 -14.06
C ASN A 72 -14.02 9.24 -13.91
N GLU A 73 -14.03 10.58 -13.85
CA GLU A 73 -12.83 11.39 -13.63
C GLU A 73 -12.15 11.07 -12.29
N ASP A 74 -12.93 10.82 -11.23
CA ASP A 74 -12.38 10.45 -9.92
C ASP A 74 -11.68 9.09 -9.95
N PHE A 75 -12.23 8.12 -10.71
CA PHE A 75 -11.64 6.79 -10.85
C PHE A 75 -10.43 6.81 -11.76
N TYR A 76 -10.48 7.53 -12.87
CA TYR A 76 -9.32 7.69 -13.74
C TYR A 76 -8.19 8.33 -12.95
N ASN A 77 -8.43 9.44 -12.26
CA ASN A 77 -7.37 10.17 -11.57
C ASN A 77 -7.13 9.71 -10.12
N PHE A 78 -7.68 8.56 -9.72
CA PHE A 78 -7.66 8.11 -8.33
C PHE A 78 -6.24 8.06 -7.76
N TRP A 79 -5.26 7.60 -8.53
CA TRP A 79 -3.86 7.49 -8.07
C TRP A 79 -2.97 8.69 -8.40
N LYS A 80 -3.49 9.77 -8.99
CA LYS A 80 -2.70 10.99 -9.23
C LYS A 80 -2.44 11.72 -7.91
N PRO A 81 -1.19 12.07 -7.57
CA PRO A 81 -0.83 12.63 -6.26
C PRO A 81 -1.60 13.91 -5.92
N ASP A 82 -1.78 14.80 -6.90
CA ASP A 82 -2.43 16.11 -6.67
C ASP A 82 -3.93 16.12 -6.99
N TYR A 83 -4.53 14.95 -7.29
CA TYR A 83 -5.95 14.86 -7.58
C TYR A 83 -6.76 14.59 -6.32
N GLU A 84 -7.68 15.48 -6.00
CA GLU A 84 -8.62 15.29 -4.90
C GLU A 84 -9.95 14.74 -5.43
N LEU A 85 -10.45 13.66 -4.81
CA LEU A 85 -11.75 13.09 -5.17
C LEU A 85 -12.88 14.09 -4.83
N GLN A 86 -13.73 14.43 -5.80
CA GLN A 86 -14.69 15.53 -5.65
C GLN A 86 -16.11 15.05 -5.37
N HIS A 87 -16.52 13.92 -5.94
CA HIS A 87 -17.93 13.55 -6.02
C HIS A 87 -18.34 12.65 -4.86
N ARG A 88 -19.47 12.98 -4.21
CA ARG A 88 -20.12 12.12 -3.22
C ARG A 88 -20.42 10.74 -3.80
N GLU A 89 -20.84 10.72 -5.06
CA GLU A 89 -21.17 9.55 -5.86
C GLU A 89 -20.00 8.58 -6.01
N THR A 90 -18.75 9.09 -6.00
CA THR A 90 -17.54 8.25 -5.96
C THR A 90 -17.49 7.43 -4.69
N GLY A 91 -17.86 8.02 -3.55
CA GLY A 91 -18.00 7.29 -2.29
C GLY A 91 -19.10 6.22 -2.34
N CYS A 92 -20.25 6.53 -2.96
CA CYS A 92 -21.32 5.54 -3.16
C CYS A 92 -20.88 4.38 -4.06
N MET A 93 -20.12 4.68 -5.13
CA MET A 93 -19.55 3.66 -6.01
C MET A 93 -18.58 2.75 -5.25
N ILE A 94 -17.64 3.32 -4.50
CA ILE A 94 -16.69 2.53 -3.67
C ILE A 94 -17.44 1.65 -2.67
N HIS A 95 -18.47 2.18 -2.02
CA HIS A 95 -19.32 1.39 -1.12
C HIS A 95 -19.99 0.22 -1.85
N CYS A 96 -20.58 0.46 -3.03
CA CYS A 96 -21.19 -0.59 -3.83
C CYS A 96 -20.17 -1.69 -4.23
N LEU A 97 -19.00 -1.30 -4.72
CA LEU A 97 -17.94 -2.23 -5.10
C LEU A 97 -17.51 -3.09 -3.92
N SER A 98 -17.27 -2.47 -2.76
CA SER A 98 -16.93 -3.17 -1.52
C SER A 98 -18.01 -4.18 -1.10
N THR A 99 -19.29 -3.85 -1.26
CA THR A 99 -20.38 -4.80 -1.02
C THR A 99 -20.37 -5.96 -2.00
N LYS A 100 -20.20 -5.70 -3.31
CA LYS A 100 -20.19 -6.75 -4.35
C LYS A 100 -19.03 -7.74 -4.16
N LEU A 101 -17.91 -7.26 -3.63
CA LEU A 101 -16.73 -8.06 -3.32
C LEU A 101 -16.76 -8.67 -1.91
N ASN A 102 -17.83 -8.46 -1.15
CA ASN A 102 -17.97 -8.90 0.25
C ASN A 102 -16.82 -8.43 1.16
N LEU A 103 -16.35 -7.20 0.93
CA LEU A 103 -15.23 -6.60 1.66
C LEU A 103 -15.68 -5.83 2.90
N ILE A 104 -16.98 -5.59 3.07
CA ILE A 104 -17.55 -4.92 4.24
C ILE A 104 -18.50 -5.84 5.00
N ASP A 105 -18.59 -5.62 6.31
CA ASP A 105 -19.53 -6.28 7.21
C ASP A 105 -20.93 -5.62 7.18
N PRO A 106 -21.95 -6.20 7.85
CA PRO A 106 -23.29 -5.62 7.90
C PRO A 106 -23.36 -4.22 8.53
N GLU A 107 -22.37 -3.85 9.32
CA GLU A 107 -22.22 -2.53 9.93
C GLU A 107 -21.56 -1.50 8.98
N GLY A 108 -21.13 -1.93 7.79
CA GLY A 108 -20.50 -1.10 6.77
C GLY A 108 -19.02 -0.84 7.00
N LYS A 109 -18.37 -1.59 7.88
CA LYS A 109 -16.92 -1.54 8.14
C LYS A 109 -16.19 -2.61 7.36
N LEU A 110 -14.88 -2.45 7.19
CA LEU A 110 -14.07 -3.45 6.51
C LEU A 110 -14.14 -4.82 7.18
N HIS A 111 -14.53 -5.85 6.43
CA HIS A 111 -14.42 -7.23 6.86
C HIS A 111 -12.97 -7.71 6.72
N HIS A 112 -12.17 -7.59 7.78
CA HIS A 112 -10.72 -7.86 7.75
C HIS A 112 -10.33 -9.20 7.10
N GLY A 113 -11.04 -10.29 7.43
CA GLY A 113 -10.76 -11.61 6.85
C GLY A 113 -10.95 -11.69 5.33
N LYS A 114 -12.02 -11.09 4.81
CA LYS A 114 -12.35 -11.08 3.39
C LYS A 114 -11.48 -10.12 2.60
N ALA A 115 -11.18 -8.97 3.18
CA ALA A 115 -10.26 -8.02 2.57
C ALA A 115 -8.82 -8.55 2.53
N LYS A 116 -8.36 -9.28 3.55
CA LYS A 116 -7.06 -9.97 3.52
C LYS A 116 -7.04 -11.06 2.46
N GLU A 117 -8.10 -11.87 2.37
CA GLU A 117 -8.25 -12.91 1.34
C GLU A 117 -8.20 -12.31 -0.08
N PHE A 118 -8.95 -11.23 -0.32
CA PHE A 118 -8.96 -10.50 -1.58
C PHE A 118 -7.58 -9.94 -1.94
N ALA A 119 -6.89 -9.32 -0.98
CA ALA A 119 -5.54 -8.80 -1.20
C ALA A 119 -4.57 -9.90 -1.63
N MET A 120 -4.59 -11.03 -0.91
CA MET A 120 -3.69 -12.15 -1.16
C MET A 120 -4.01 -12.87 -2.47
N SER A 121 -5.29 -13.00 -2.85
CA SER A 121 -5.68 -13.60 -4.13
C SER A 121 -5.23 -12.79 -5.34
N HIS A 122 -4.81 -11.54 -5.13
CA HIS A 122 -4.39 -10.62 -6.18
C HIS A 122 -2.91 -10.20 -6.06
N GLY A 123 -2.12 -10.99 -5.33
CA GLY A 123 -0.66 -10.94 -5.37
C GLY A 123 0.00 -10.32 -4.14
N ALA A 124 -0.77 -9.80 -3.19
CA ALA A 124 -0.19 -9.37 -1.92
C ALA A 124 0.29 -10.58 -1.11
N ASP A 125 1.47 -10.47 -0.50
CA ASP A 125 1.85 -11.41 0.55
C ASP A 125 1.06 -11.11 1.84
N GLU A 126 1.21 -11.95 2.85
CA GLU A 126 0.51 -11.79 4.13
C GLU A 126 0.85 -10.45 4.82
N GLY A 127 2.08 -9.97 4.69
CA GLY A 127 2.54 -8.73 5.30
C GLY A 127 1.92 -7.50 4.64
N MET A 128 1.97 -7.44 3.31
CA MET A 128 1.33 -6.38 2.53
C MET A 128 -0.18 -6.40 2.74
N ALA A 129 -0.82 -7.58 2.70
CA ALA A 129 -2.24 -7.70 2.93
C ALA A 129 -2.64 -7.17 4.30
N GLN A 130 -1.93 -7.55 5.37
CA GLN A 130 -2.19 -7.02 6.72
C GLN A 130 -1.99 -5.51 6.77
N GLN A 131 -0.93 -4.99 6.15
CA GLN A 131 -0.66 -3.55 6.12
C GLN A 131 -1.77 -2.75 5.43
N LEU A 132 -2.34 -3.26 4.34
CA LEU A 132 -3.50 -2.64 3.67
C LEU A 132 -4.73 -2.59 4.58
N ILE A 133 -5.02 -3.68 5.31
CA ILE A 133 -6.12 -3.72 6.29
C ILE A 133 -5.90 -2.70 7.40
N ASP A 134 -4.70 -2.64 7.96
CA ASP A 134 -4.38 -1.73 9.05
C ASP A 134 -4.51 -0.27 8.62
N ILE A 135 -4.10 0.07 7.39
CA ILE A 135 -4.28 1.41 6.83
C ILE A 135 -5.76 1.76 6.74
N ILE A 136 -6.59 0.89 6.16
CA ILE A 136 -8.03 1.17 6.01
C ILE A 136 -8.68 1.32 7.39
N HIS A 137 -8.37 0.41 8.33
CA HIS A 137 -8.89 0.47 9.70
C HIS A 137 -8.49 1.78 10.41
N ASN A 138 -7.26 2.24 10.23
CA ASN A 138 -6.80 3.52 10.76
C ASN A 138 -7.53 4.70 10.11
N CYS A 139 -7.82 4.61 8.81
CA CYS A 139 -8.59 5.63 8.09
C CYS A 139 -10.05 5.68 8.54
N GLU A 140 -10.70 4.54 8.79
CA GLU A 140 -12.05 4.47 9.38
C GLU A 140 -12.08 5.15 10.75
N ASN A 141 -11.10 4.89 11.61
CA ASN A 141 -11.04 5.42 12.98
C ASN A 141 -10.65 6.91 13.05
N SER A 142 -9.93 7.43 12.05
CA SER A 142 -9.51 8.84 12.00
C SER A 142 -10.47 9.74 11.23
N THR A 143 -11.37 9.15 10.44
CA THR A 143 -12.39 9.89 9.70
C THR A 143 -13.53 10.30 10.65
N PRO A 144 -13.90 11.58 10.73
CA PRO A 144 -15.06 12.01 11.50
C PRO A 144 -16.33 11.32 11.02
N GLN A 145 -17.14 10.85 11.97
CA GLN A 145 -18.40 10.17 11.65
C GLN A 145 -19.31 11.10 10.83
N ASN A 146 -19.89 10.57 9.77
CA ASN A 146 -20.85 11.25 8.90
C ASN A 146 -22.13 10.40 8.79
N GLU A 147 -23.30 11.02 8.84
CA GLU A 147 -24.59 10.33 8.64
C GLU A 147 -24.73 9.81 7.20
N ASP A 148 -24.03 10.45 6.26
CA ASP A 148 -23.97 10.03 4.87
C ASP A 148 -22.86 9.00 4.66
N GLY A 149 -23.26 7.74 4.51
CA GLY A 149 -22.34 6.63 4.27
C GLY A 149 -21.46 6.80 3.04
N CYS A 150 -21.94 7.48 1.98
CA CYS A 150 -21.12 7.73 0.80
C CYS A 150 -20.00 8.74 1.09
N LEU A 151 -20.30 9.81 1.83
CA LEU A 151 -19.27 10.78 2.23
C LEU A 151 -18.27 10.17 3.21
N MET A 152 -18.73 9.29 4.10
CA MET A 152 -17.86 8.55 5.01
C MET A 152 -16.86 7.69 4.22
N VAL A 153 -17.36 6.88 3.28
CA VAL A 153 -16.49 6.04 2.43
C VAL A 153 -15.55 6.88 1.56
N LEU A 154 -16.02 8.00 1.03
CA LEU A 154 -15.17 8.93 0.25
C LEU A 154 -14.01 9.47 1.10
N ALA A 155 -14.27 9.84 2.36
CA ALA A 155 -13.24 10.34 3.26
C ALA A 155 -12.23 9.24 3.65
N VAL A 156 -12.70 8.02 3.92
CA VAL A 156 -11.83 6.85 4.14
C VAL A 156 -10.96 6.58 2.90
N ALA A 157 -11.54 6.63 1.69
CA ALA A 157 -10.80 6.43 0.45
C ALA A 157 -9.72 7.50 0.22
N LYS A 158 -10.01 8.78 0.54
CA LYS A 158 -9.02 9.86 0.50
C LYS A 158 -7.86 9.60 1.48
N CYS A 159 -8.16 9.21 2.70
CA CYS A 159 -7.15 8.84 3.69
C CYS A 159 -6.30 7.67 3.20
N PHE A 160 -6.94 6.61 2.71
CA PHE A 160 -6.25 5.43 2.18
C PHE A 160 -5.29 5.80 1.05
N LYS A 161 -5.76 6.58 0.07
CA LYS A 161 -4.93 7.10 -1.03
C LYS A 161 -3.66 7.79 -0.51
N VAL A 162 -3.79 8.67 0.48
CA VAL A 162 -2.66 9.40 1.08
C VAL A 162 -1.64 8.44 1.70
N GLU A 163 -2.09 7.44 2.44
CA GLU A 163 -1.20 6.45 3.07
C GLU A 163 -0.47 5.59 2.03
N ILE A 164 -1.15 5.14 0.97
CA ILE A 164 -0.51 4.38 -0.12
C ILE A 164 0.54 5.22 -0.85
N HIS A 165 0.29 6.52 -1.05
CA HIS A 165 1.31 7.42 -1.60
C HIS A 165 2.55 7.53 -0.70
N LYS A 166 2.40 7.58 0.63
CA LYS A 166 3.56 7.61 1.55
C LYS A 166 4.44 6.36 1.45
N LEU A 167 3.85 5.23 1.07
CA LEU A 167 4.55 3.96 0.86
C LEU A 167 5.17 3.82 -0.53
N ASN A 168 4.90 4.76 -1.45
CA ASN A 168 5.24 4.66 -2.87
C ASN A 168 4.66 3.41 -3.55
N TRP A 169 3.50 2.95 -3.09
CA TRP A 169 2.81 1.78 -3.62
C TRP A 169 1.81 2.12 -4.73
N THR A 170 1.67 3.39 -5.10
CA THR A 170 0.68 3.81 -6.09
C THR A 170 1.04 3.36 -7.49
N PRO A 171 0.11 2.73 -8.23
CA PRO A 171 0.35 2.36 -9.62
C PRO A 171 0.43 3.60 -10.50
N SER A 172 1.23 3.54 -11.57
CA SER A 172 1.22 4.59 -12.57
C SER A 172 -0.13 4.65 -13.31
N MET A 173 -0.54 5.85 -13.70
CA MET A 173 -1.79 6.07 -14.44
C MET A 173 -1.88 5.24 -15.72
N ASP A 174 -0.77 5.13 -16.45
CA ASP A 174 -0.67 4.38 -17.69
C ASP A 174 -0.92 2.87 -17.46
N MET A 175 -0.59 2.36 -16.28
CA MET A 175 -0.83 0.96 -15.91
C MET A 175 -2.30 0.65 -15.62
N VAL A 176 -3.07 1.60 -15.09
CA VAL A 176 -4.47 1.36 -14.67
C VAL A 176 -5.46 1.64 -15.80
N VAL A 177 -5.28 2.74 -16.54
CA VAL A 177 -6.23 3.16 -17.59
C VAL A 177 -6.20 2.23 -18.81
N GLY A 178 -5.05 1.64 -19.11
CA GLY A 178 -4.87 0.76 -20.28
C GLY A 178 -5.72 -0.51 -20.27
N GLU A 179 -6.18 -0.97 -19.09
CA GLU A 179 -6.93 -2.23 -18.96
C GLU A 179 -8.43 -2.00 -18.70
N VAL A 180 -8.82 -0.95 -17.97
CA VAL A 180 -10.24 -0.59 -17.78
C VAL A 180 -10.92 -0.24 -19.11
N LEU A 181 -10.19 0.39 -20.04
CA LEU A 181 -10.69 0.71 -21.39
C LEU A 181 -10.73 -0.49 -22.35
N ALA A 182 -10.04 -1.59 -22.01
CA ALA A 182 -10.06 -2.81 -22.82
C ALA A 182 -11.25 -3.72 -22.47
N GLU A 183 -11.85 -3.52 -21.30
CA GLU A 183 -12.97 -4.31 -20.77
C GLU A 183 -14.33 -3.56 -20.77
N SER A 184 -14.40 -2.37 -21.39
CA SER A 184 -15.64 -1.59 -21.58
C SER A 184 -16.25 -1.76 -22.97
#